data_AF-A0A625R681-F1
#
_entry.id   AF-A0A625R681-F1
#
_cell.length_a   1.000
_cell.length_b   1.000
_cell.length_c   1.000
_cell.angle_alpha   90.00
_cell.angle_beta   90.00
_cell.angle_gamma   90.00
#
_symmetry.space_group_name_H-M   'P 1'
#
loop_
_entity.id
_entity.type
_entity.pdbx_description
1 polymer ?
#
loop_
_entity_poly.entity_id
_entity_poly.type
_entity_poly.pdbx_seq_one_letter_code
_entity_poly.pdbx_strand_id
1 'polypeptide(L)'
;MNDNYQNNYVVGRGTVYFDRFQDGTNRKTGEMYFGNTPEFTINTDSETLDHYSSDHGMRVMDASVLLEASQGGTFTCDNINADNLALWFLGEVSNTTQTQQTDAKEVFNPIMRGRYYQLGTTDDNPTGVRGVTNFQMVKADASIAISVGSGDITSIVGATVVNPAGNYEIDLEAGRIYIEPDSTDLSGNVQIAVQYDVDAQKRTLVIGKSNMVYGALRMISDNPVGLNKNYYFPKVSLAPDGDYALKGDDWQVMSFTFKAMQLNNITQRVYIDIVEAAAAVDPTTQRTIEITPASTTATTGGAGVVCTVTVRDGTGTAVQGDAVTFTTVAGATVTPNSATTGSTGTATTTVNRAAAGTATVTATLANGKAATTGTITFSAP
;
A
#
# COMPACT_ATOMS: atom_id res chain seq x y z
N MET A 1 30.80 25.74 29.36
CA MET A 1 30.39 26.01 27.97
C MET A 1 29.00 25.47 27.86
N ASN A 2 27.99 26.32 27.58
CA ASN A 2 26.66 25.81 27.27
C ASN A 2 26.66 25.43 25.79
N ASP A 3 26.42 24.17 25.54
CA ASP A 3 26.27 23.57 24.22
C ASP A 3 25.00 24.11 23.57
N ASN A 4 25.11 24.55 22.31
CA ASN A 4 23.98 25.04 21.52
C ASN A 4 23.14 23.84 21.04
N TYR A 5 22.30 23.32 21.92
CA TYR A 5 21.47 22.14 21.67
C TYR A 5 20.30 22.46 20.73
N GLN A 6 20.16 21.67 19.66
CA GLN A 6 19.06 21.79 18.71
C GLN A 6 18.02 20.68 18.93
N ASN A 7 16.80 21.06 19.30
CA ASN A 7 15.68 20.14 19.44
C ASN A 7 15.25 19.56 18.07
N ASN A 8 14.73 18.33 18.09
CA ASN A 8 14.11 17.67 16.93
C ASN A 8 12.61 17.52 17.15
N TYR A 9 11.85 18.57 16.83
CA TYR A 9 10.40 18.53 16.82
C TYR A 9 9.90 17.84 15.55
N VAL A 10 8.91 16.95 15.69
CA VAL A 10 8.38 16.15 14.57
C VAL A 10 6.85 16.18 14.55
N VAL A 11 6.28 16.29 13.36
CA VAL A 11 4.85 16.10 13.11
C VAL A 11 4.67 14.80 12.35
N GLY A 12 4.07 13.80 12.99
CA GLY A 12 3.90 12.46 12.43
C GLY A 12 2.94 12.45 11.24
N ARG A 13 3.44 12.13 10.05
CA ARG A 13 2.63 11.76 8.87
C ARG A 13 3.28 10.56 8.20
N GLY A 14 2.47 9.61 7.77
CA GLY A 14 3.01 8.39 7.17
C GLY A 14 1.94 7.44 6.66
N THR A 15 2.41 6.39 5.99
CA THR A 15 1.61 5.31 5.46
C THR A 15 1.86 4.03 6.25
N VAL A 16 0.79 3.27 6.50
CA VAL A 16 0.85 2.00 7.23
C VAL A 16 0.61 0.85 6.25
N TYR A 17 1.49 -0.14 6.32
CA TYR A 17 1.48 -1.34 5.51
C TYR A 17 1.42 -2.59 6.38
N PHE A 18 0.71 -3.60 5.91
CA PHE A 18 0.62 -4.90 6.58
C PHE A 18 0.79 -6.05 5.60
N ASP A 19 1.48 -7.09 6.02
CA ASP A 19 1.77 -8.26 5.21
C ASP A 19 1.37 -9.52 5.97
N ARG A 20 0.24 -10.13 5.56
CA ARG A 20 -0.31 -11.33 6.18
C ARG A 20 0.66 -12.51 5.99
N PHE A 21 0.79 -13.33 7.02
CA PHE A 21 1.44 -14.62 6.87
C PHE A 21 0.47 -15.68 6.37
N GLN A 22 0.96 -16.60 5.55
CA GLN A 22 0.20 -17.79 5.18
C GLN A 22 -0.10 -18.62 6.43
N ASP A 23 -1.33 -19.14 6.51
CA ASP A 23 -1.84 -19.91 7.65
C ASP A 23 -0.84 -21.00 8.10
N GLY A 24 -0.49 -20.99 9.39
CA GLY A 24 0.43 -21.95 9.99
C GLY A 24 1.91 -21.78 9.61
N THR A 25 2.28 -20.73 8.87
CA THR A 25 3.68 -20.45 8.51
C THR A 25 4.07 -19.01 8.86
N ASN A 26 5.35 -18.64 8.62
CA ASN A 26 5.81 -17.24 8.67
C ASN A 26 6.20 -16.73 7.26
N ARG A 27 5.53 -17.24 6.21
CA ARG A 27 5.77 -16.79 4.83
C ARG A 27 4.94 -15.56 4.52
N LYS A 28 5.63 -14.53 4.06
CA LYS A 28 5.07 -13.26 3.59
C LYS A 28 4.22 -13.45 2.33
N THR A 29 3.14 -12.69 2.19
CA THR A 29 2.24 -12.72 1.02
C THR A 29 2.27 -11.43 0.20
N GLY A 30 2.88 -10.37 0.72
CA GLY A 30 2.96 -9.05 0.11
C GLY A 30 2.37 -7.97 1.03
N GLU A 31 3.02 -6.82 1.06
CA GLU A 31 2.57 -5.66 1.85
C GLU A 31 1.35 -5.00 1.20
N MET A 32 0.20 -5.04 1.88
CA MET A 32 -0.98 -4.26 1.52
C MET A 32 -0.97 -2.89 2.20
N TYR A 33 -1.60 -1.92 1.55
CA TYR A 33 -1.76 -0.56 2.06
C TYR A 33 -3.14 -0.39 2.71
N PHE A 34 -3.18 0.08 3.96
CA PHE A 34 -4.46 0.28 4.65
C PHE A 34 -5.25 1.48 4.12
N GLY A 35 -4.57 2.54 3.68
CA GLY A 35 -5.20 3.83 3.38
C GLY A 35 -4.77 4.92 4.36
N ASN A 36 -5.56 5.99 4.44
CA ASN A 36 -5.38 7.00 5.47
C ASN A 36 -5.64 6.39 6.85
N THR A 37 -4.64 6.50 7.72
CA THR A 37 -4.72 6.08 9.13
C THR A 37 -4.68 7.35 9.98
N PRO A 38 -5.83 7.85 10.48
CA PRO A 38 -5.89 9.11 11.22
C PRO A 38 -4.99 9.14 12.45
N GLU A 39 -4.81 7.99 13.09
CA GLU A 39 -3.91 7.81 14.23
C GLU A 39 -3.20 6.46 14.18
N PHE A 40 -1.98 6.45 14.69
CA PHE A 40 -1.16 5.25 14.89
C PHE A 40 -0.38 5.41 16.19
N THR A 41 -0.74 4.63 17.20
CA THR A 41 -0.13 4.68 18.53
C THR A 41 0.72 3.45 18.78
N ILE A 42 1.78 3.60 19.56
CA ILE A 42 2.59 2.50 20.08
C ILE A 42 2.59 2.64 21.60
N ASN A 43 2.16 1.60 22.30
CA ASN A 43 2.21 1.53 23.76
C ASN A 43 3.16 0.42 24.22
N THR A 44 3.66 0.54 25.44
CA THR A 44 4.50 -0.47 26.08
C THR A 44 4.01 -0.68 27.49
N ASP A 45 3.50 -1.88 27.75
CA ASP A 45 3.15 -2.31 29.10
C ASP A 45 4.35 -3.07 29.68
N SER A 46 4.98 -2.51 30.71
CA SER A 46 6.15 -3.09 31.37
C SER A 46 5.84 -3.44 32.82
N GLU A 47 6.03 -4.69 33.20
CA GLU A 47 5.90 -5.15 34.57
C GLU A 47 7.29 -5.42 35.18
N THR A 48 7.54 -4.91 36.39
CA THR A 48 8.80 -5.09 37.11
C THR A 48 8.59 -5.91 38.37
N LEU A 49 9.61 -6.68 38.75
CA LEU A 49 9.66 -7.41 40.00
C LEU A 49 10.72 -6.77 40.90
N ASP A 50 10.25 -6.20 42.00
CA ASP A 50 11.10 -5.51 42.97
C ASP A 50 11.33 -6.38 44.20
N HIS A 51 12.58 -6.40 44.67
CA HIS A 51 12.99 -7.04 45.90
C HIS A 51 13.24 -5.98 46.98
N TYR A 52 12.54 -6.12 48.10
CA TYR A 52 12.69 -5.26 49.26
C TYR A 52 13.56 -5.94 50.31
N SER A 53 14.66 -5.31 50.71
CA SER A 53 15.51 -5.79 51.80
C SER A 53 14.72 -5.83 53.10
N SER A 54 14.92 -6.91 53.85
CA SER A 54 14.33 -7.10 55.18
C SER A 54 15.37 -6.96 56.29
N ASP A 55 16.59 -6.52 55.98
CA ASP A 55 17.68 -6.44 56.95
C ASP A 55 17.59 -5.19 57.83
N HIS A 56 17.06 -4.07 57.30
CA HIS A 56 16.81 -2.85 58.06
C HIS A 56 15.88 -1.90 57.29
N GLY A 57 15.26 -0.98 58.02
CA GLY A 57 14.30 -0.03 57.46
C GLY A 57 12.96 -0.70 57.11
N MET A 58 12.04 0.07 56.52
CA MET A 58 10.73 -0.40 56.11
C MET A 58 10.61 -0.29 54.59
N ARG A 59 10.50 -1.42 53.89
CA ARG A 59 10.37 -1.50 52.41
C ARG A 59 11.50 -0.76 51.67
N VAL A 60 12.75 -1.03 52.03
CA VAL A 60 13.91 -0.51 51.30
C VAL A 60 14.12 -1.39 50.05
N MET A 61 13.91 -0.84 48.86
CA MET A 61 14.10 -1.54 47.59
C MET A 61 15.60 -1.72 47.33
N ASP A 62 16.06 -2.96 47.17
CA ASP A 62 17.48 -3.32 46.99
C ASP A 62 17.78 -3.85 45.57
N ALA A 63 16.78 -4.44 44.90
CA ALA A 63 16.89 -4.84 43.49
C ALA A 63 15.54 -4.71 42.77
N SER A 64 15.58 -4.46 41.46
CA SER A 64 14.41 -4.47 40.58
C SER A 64 14.78 -5.09 39.23
N VAL A 65 13.94 -5.98 38.70
CA VAL A 65 14.14 -6.61 37.37
C VAL A 65 12.88 -6.47 36.52
N LEU A 66 13.06 -6.25 35.21
CA LEU A 66 11.96 -6.22 34.25
C LEU A 66 11.53 -7.65 33.91
N LEU A 67 10.26 -8.00 34.17
CA LEU A 67 9.72 -9.33 33.86
C LEU A 67 9.25 -9.39 32.41
N GLU A 68 8.40 -8.44 32.02
CA GLU A 68 7.86 -8.36 30.67
C GLU A 68 7.79 -6.90 30.19
N ALA A 69 7.88 -6.72 28.88
CA ALA A 69 7.67 -5.44 28.22
C ALA A 69 6.90 -5.70 26.93
N SER A 70 5.58 -5.73 27.02
CA SER A 70 4.66 -6.00 25.91
C SER A 70 4.58 -4.78 25.00
N GLN A 71 5.16 -4.90 23.81
CA GLN A 71 5.09 -3.89 22.77
C GLN A 71 3.81 -4.08 21.96
N GLY A 72 2.98 -3.05 21.89
CA GLY A 72 1.72 -3.08 21.15
C GLY A 72 1.34 -1.70 20.63
N GLY A 73 0.11 -1.59 20.15
CA GLY A 73 -0.44 -0.32 19.74
C GLY A 73 -1.85 -0.45 19.22
N THR A 74 -2.48 0.71 18.98
CA THR A 74 -3.76 0.82 18.31
C THR A 74 -3.66 1.81 17.16
N PHE A 75 -4.45 1.58 16.12
CA PHE A 75 -4.57 2.50 15.00
C PHE A 75 -5.95 2.43 14.38
N THR A 76 -6.38 3.52 13.75
CA THR A 76 -7.63 3.56 13.00
C THR A 76 -7.36 3.70 11.52
N CYS A 77 -8.29 3.24 10.69
CA CYS A 77 -8.28 3.49 9.25
C CYS A 77 -9.68 3.87 8.76
N ASP A 78 -9.73 4.76 7.77
CA ASP A 78 -10.96 5.32 7.19
C ASP A 78 -11.25 4.74 5.78
N ASN A 79 -10.26 4.06 5.18
CA ASN A 79 -10.45 3.36 3.92
C ASN A 79 -11.09 1.98 4.15
N ILE A 80 -12.37 1.84 3.83
CA ILE A 80 -13.15 0.61 3.99
C ILE A 80 -13.24 -0.14 2.65
N ASN A 81 -12.33 -1.09 2.46
CA ASN A 81 -12.34 -2.02 1.33
C ASN A 81 -12.52 -3.47 1.82
N ALA A 82 -12.76 -4.41 0.89
CA ALA A 82 -12.98 -5.82 1.22
C ALA A 82 -11.80 -6.45 1.98
N ASP A 83 -10.57 -6.03 1.68
CA ASP A 83 -9.37 -6.54 2.34
C ASP A 83 -9.30 -6.09 3.81
N ASN A 84 -9.49 -4.80 4.09
CA ASN A 84 -9.51 -4.26 5.45
C ASN A 84 -10.68 -4.83 6.27
N LEU A 85 -11.84 -5.03 5.65
CA LEU A 85 -12.97 -5.74 6.28
C LEU A 85 -12.61 -7.18 6.62
N ALA A 86 -11.87 -7.88 5.76
CA ALA A 86 -11.40 -9.23 6.06
C ALA A 86 -10.42 -9.26 7.24
N LEU A 87 -9.63 -8.19 7.44
CA LEU A 87 -8.77 -8.07 8.62
C LEU A 87 -9.57 -7.80 9.89
N TRP A 88 -10.56 -6.90 9.83
CA TRP A 88 -11.36 -6.52 10.99
C TRP A 88 -12.29 -7.66 11.45
N PHE A 89 -12.94 -8.34 10.51
CA PHE A 89 -13.80 -9.49 10.78
C PHE A 89 -13.04 -10.83 10.92
N LEU A 90 -11.70 -10.79 11.05
CA LEU A 90 -10.84 -11.98 11.23
C LEU A 90 -11.15 -13.08 10.20
N GLY A 91 -11.29 -12.67 8.95
CA GLY A 91 -11.81 -13.48 7.87
C GLY A 91 -10.94 -13.50 6.63
N GLU A 92 -11.59 -13.86 5.54
CA GLU A 92 -10.99 -13.98 4.22
C GLU A 92 -11.94 -13.46 3.15
N VAL A 93 -11.37 -12.82 2.12
CA VAL A 93 -12.10 -12.39 0.94
C VAL A 93 -12.30 -13.60 0.03
N SER A 94 -13.55 -14.00 -0.19
CA SER A 94 -13.91 -15.03 -1.15
C SER A 94 -14.55 -14.40 -2.38
N ASN A 95 -13.88 -14.52 -3.53
CA ASN A 95 -14.44 -14.14 -4.82
C ASN A 95 -15.18 -15.35 -5.40
N THR A 96 -16.50 -15.37 -5.24
CA THR A 96 -17.35 -16.44 -5.74
C THR A 96 -18.08 -16.00 -7.00
N THR A 97 -18.54 -16.98 -7.77
CA THR A 97 -19.44 -16.75 -8.90
C THR A 97 -20.78 -17.36 -8.55
N GLN A 98 -21.86 -16.64 -8.80
CA GLN A 98 -23.17 -17.28 -8.86
C GLN A 98 -23.35 -17.90 -10.23
N THR A 99 -23.77 -19.17 -10.25
CA THR A 99 -24.03 -19.92 -11.47
C THR A 99 -25.39 -19.50 -12.03
N GLN A 100 -25.47 -19.31 -13.36
CA GLN A 100 -26.75 -19.11 -14.01
C GLN A 100 -27.59 -20.38 -13.85
N GLN A 101 -28.79 -20.22 -13.30
CA GLN A 101 -29.76 -21.31 -13.18
C GLN A 101 -31.12 -20.80 -13.63
N THR A 102 -31.85 -21.65 -14.33
CA THR A 102 -33.24 -21.38 -14.69
C THR A 102 -34.16 -22.22 -13.82
N ASP A 103 -35.36 -21.73 -13.57
CA ASP A 103 -36.41 -22.49 -12.85
C ASP A 103 -35.96 -22.91 -11.43
N ALA A 104 -35.28 -22.01 -10.74
CA ALA A 104 -34.93 -22.16 -9.34
C ALA A 104 -36.19 -22.01 -8.49
N LYS A 105 -36.51 -23.05 -7.70
CA LYS A 105 -37.75 -23.13 -6.92
C LYS A 105 -37.45 -23.14 -5.43
N GLU A 106 -38.26 -22.42 -4.67
CA GLU A 106 -38.11 -22.30 -3.22
C GLU A 106 -39.48 -22.23 -2.55
N VAL A 107 -39.59 -22.81 -1.35
CA VAL A 107 -40.83 -22.81 -0.57
C VAL A 107 -40.60 -22.05 0.73
N PHE A 108 -41.47 -21.08 1.02
CA PHE A 108 -41.48 -20.35 2.28
C PHE A 108 -42.64 -20.84 3.13
N ASN A 109 -42.29 -21.48 4.26
CA ASN A 109 -43.22 -21.87 5.30
C ASN A 109 -42.50 -21.75 6.66
N PRO A 110 -42.98 -20.94 7.62
CA PRO A 110 -44.21 -20.13 7.61
C PRO A 110 -44.05 -18.74 6.97
N ILE A 111 -45.18 -18.11 6.58
CA ILE A 111 -45.20 -16.72 6.09
C ILE A 111 -46.01 -15.80 7.00
N MET A 112 -45.54 -14.56 7.12
CA MET A 112 -46.24 -13.45 7.74
C MET A 112 -46.25 -12.24 6.80
N ARG A 113 -47.40 -11.60 6.68
CA ARG A 113 -47.55 -10.34 5.92
C ARG A 113 -46.80 -9.17 6.58
N GLY A 114 -46.40 -8.19 5.77
CA GLY A 114 -45.58 -7.05 6.21
C GLY A 114 -44.15 -7.45 6.60
N ARG A 115 -43.58 -8.46 5.96
CA ARG A 115 -42.21 -8.96 6.18
C ARG A 115 -41.49 -9.12 4.85
N TYR A 116 -40.16 -9.05 4.92
CA TYR A 116 -39.27 -9.32 3.79
C TYR A 116 -38.79 -10.76 3.80
N TYR A 117 -38.70 -11.36 2.62
CA TYR A 117 -38.16 -12.68 2.36
C TYR A 117 -37.00 -12.58 1.36
N GLN A 118 -35.90 -13.27 1.64
CA GLN A 118 -34.72 -13.32 0.77
C GLN A 118 -34.79 -14.57 -0.09
N LEU A 119 -34.62 -14.40 -1.40
CA LEU A 119 -34.55 -15.51 -2.34
C LEU A 119 -33.19 -16.19 -2.33
N GLY A 120 -33.22 -17.52 -2.38
CA GLY A 120 -32.09 -18.39 -2.68
C GLY A 120 -31.06 -18.42 -1.57
N THR A 121 -31.50 -18.61 -0.33
CA THR A 121 -30.59 -18.79 0.82
C THR A 121 -30.11 -20.23 0.85
N THR A 122 -29.05 -20.54 0.12
CA THR A 122 -28.45 -21.90 0.07
C THR A 122 -27.06 -21.93 0.69
N ASP A 123 -26.51 -23.13 0.90
CA ASP A 123 -25.15 -23.29 1.45
C ASP A 123 -24.06 -22.70 0.53
N ASP A 124 -24.29 -22.66 -0.79
CA ASP A 124 -23.35 -22.08 -1.76
C ASP A 124 -23.39 -20.53 -1.76
N ASN A 125 -24.54 -19.95 -1.44
CA ASN A 125 -24.77 -18.51 -1.42
C ASN A 125 -25.59 -18.06 -0.20
N PRO A 126 -25.04 -18.17 1.02
CA PRO A 126 -25.81 -18.04 2.27
C PRO A 126 -26.39 -16.64 2.54
N THR A 127 -25.91 -15.61 1.82
CA THR A 127 -26.48 -14.25 1.89
C THR A 127 -27.64 -14.04 0.90
N GLY A 128 -27.98 -15.03 0.09
CA GLY A 128 -29.05 -14.99 -0.92
C GLY A 128 -28.56 -14.73 -2.35
N VAL A 129 -29.51 -14.82 -3.27
CA VAL A 129 -29.35 -14.58 -4.71
C VAL A 129 -29.60 -13.11 -5.06
N ARG A 130 -28.84 -12.58 -6.03
CA ARG A 130 -29.04 -11.24 -6.63
C ARG A 130 -29.21 -11.42 -8.14
N GLY A 131 -29.90 -10.49 -8.80
CA GLY A 131 -30.15 -10.57 -10.25
C GLY A 131 -31.11 -11.69 -10.59
N VAL A 132 -32.39 -11.41 -10.36
CA VAL A 132 -33.50 -12.35 -10.53
C VAL A 132 -34.30 -11.97 -11.77
N THR A 133 -34.62 -12.95 -12.62
CA THR A 133 -35.45 -12.77 -13.82
C THR A 133 -36.65 -13.74 -13.76
N ASN A 134 -37.75 -13.42 -14.47
CA ASN A 134 -38.94 -14.27 -14.61
C ASN A 134 -39.53 -14.79 -13.28
N PHE A 135 -39.65 -13.92 -12.28
CA PHE A 135 -40.22 -14.29 -10.99
C PHE A 135 -41.71 -14.64 -11.09
N GLN A 136 -42.10 -15.78 -10.52
CA GLN A 136 -43.50 -16.15 -10.32
C GLN A 136 -43.72 -16.75 -8.94
N MET A 137 -44.95 -16.61 -8.44
CA MET A 137 -45.30 -16.95 -7.06
C MET A 137 -46.70 -17.56 -7.00
N VAL A 138 -46.82 -18.66 -6.26
CA VAL A 138 -48.09 -19.33 -5.99
C VAL A 138 -48.29 -19.52 -4.50
N LYS A 139 -49.56 -19.47 -4.06
CA LYS A 139 -49.96 -19.70 -2.67
C LYS A 139 -50.65 -21.05 -2.51
N ALA A 140 -50.46 -21.68 -1.36
CA ALA A 140 -51.23 -22.83 -0.92
C ALA A 140 -51.53 -22.74 0.58
N ASP A 141 -52.48 -23.53 1.06
CA ASP A 141 -52.74 -23.66 2.50
C ASP A 141 -51.52 -24.27 3.20
N ALA A 142 -51.10 -23.70 4.34
CA ALA A 142 -49.91 -24.16 5.08
C ALA A 142 -50.01 -25.59 5.62
N SER A 143 -51.22 -26.17 5.68
CA SER A 143 -51.44 -27.57 6.09
C SER A 143 -51.11 -28.60 5.00
N ILE A 144 -50.92 -28.16 3.74
CA ILE A 144 -50.63 -29.03 2.60
C ILE A 144 -49.12 -29.03 2.35
N ALA A 145 -48.41 -30.16 2.44
CA ALA A 145 -46.99 -30.17 2.08
C ALA A 145 -46.79 -29.91 0.57
N ILE A 146 -46.09 -28.83 0.20
CA ILE A 146 -45.72 -28.55 -1.20
C ILE A 146 -44.42 -29.29 -1.56
N SER A 147 -44.43 -30.07 -2.63
CA SER A 147 -43.22 -30.66 -3.24
C SER A 147 -42.86 -29.98 -4.56
N VAL A 148 -41.89 -29.07 -4.55
CA VAL A 148 -41.40 -28.32 -5.74
C VAL A 148 -40.31 -29.08 -6.54
N GLY A 149 -40.42 -30.39 -6.63
CA GLY A 149 -39.36 -31.26 -7.17
C GLY A 149 -39.09 -31.08 -8.67
N SER A 150 -40.12 -31.24 -9.52
CA SER A 150 -39.99 -31.13 -10.98
C SER A 150 -41.31 -30.62 -11.58
N GLY A 151 -41.21 -29.78 -12.61
CA GLY A 151 -42.35 -29.11 -13.24
C GLY A 151 -42.58 -27.68 -12.72
N ASP A 152 -43.51 -26.99 -13.40
CA ASP A 152 -43.90 -25.61 -13.12
C ASP A 152 -44.72 -25.52 -11.82
N ILE A 153 -44.45 -24.50 -10.99
CA ILE A 153 -45.20 -24.24 -9.75
C ILE A 153 -46.68 -23.95 -10.02
N THR A 154 -47.08 -23.52 -11.22
CA THR A 154 -48.49 -23.25 -11.53
C THR A 154 -49.34 -24.52 -11.62
N SER A 155 -48.71 -25.68 -11.81
CA SER A 155 -49.38 -26.98 -12.01
C SER A 155 -49.48 -27.82 -10.74
N ILE A 156 -48.99 -27.33 -9.60
CA ILE A 156 -49.05 -28.07 -8.34
C ILE A 156 -50.48 -28.07 -7.77
N VAL A 157 -50.91 -29.21 -7.24
CA VAL A 157 -52.27 -29.37 -6.70
C VAL A 157 -52.45 -28.49 -5.47
N GLY A 158 -53.50 -27.68 -5.46
CA GLY A 158 -53.82 -26.77 -4.34
C GLY A 158 -53.07 -25.44 -4.37
N ALA A 159 -52.29 -25.16 -5.41
CA ALA A 159 -51.71 -23.84 -5.62
C ALA A 159 -52.65 -22.89 -6.37
N THR A 160 -52.59 -21.62 -5.98
CA THR A 160 -53.24 -20.52 -6.69
C THR A 160 -52.17 -19.48 -7.02
N VAL A 161 -52.10 -19.04 -8.28
CA VAL A 161 -51.19 -17.98 -8.70
C VAL A 161 -51.51 -16.68 -7.96
N VAL A 162 -50.49 -16.03 -7.41
CA VAL A 162 -50.65 -14.76 -6.69
C VAL A 162 -50.43 -13.62 -7.67
N ASN A 163 -51.42 -12.74 -7.80
CA ASN A 163 -51.31 -11.55 -8.63
C ASN A 163 -50.28 -10.60 -8.00
N PRO A 164 -49.26 -10.10 -8.71
CA PRO A 164 -48.26 -9.19 -8.13
C PRO A 164 -48.88 -7.89 -7.59
N ALA A 165 -49.83 -7.30 -8.32
CA ALA A 165 -50.40 -6.01 -7.94
C ALA A 165 -51.22 -6.11 -6.63
N GLY A 166 -50.77 -5.41 -5.59
CA GLY A 166 -51.46 -5.30 -4.30
C GLY A 166 -51.26 -6.48 -3.34
N ASN A 167 -50.38 -7.43 -3.67
CA ASN A 167 -50.08 -8.57 -2.80
C ASN A 167 -48.61 -8.63 -2.36
N TYR A 168 -47.68 -8.40 -3.29
CA TYR A 168 -46.26 -8.39 -2.98
C TYR A 168 -45.51 -7.43 -3.89
N GLU A 169 -44.40 -6.90 -3.37
CA GLU A 169 -43.42 -6.13 -4.12
C GLU A 169 -42.12 -6.95 -4.20
N ILE A 170 -41.44 -6.89 -5.34
CA ILE A 170 -40.17 -7.58 -5.55
C ILE A 170 -39.10 -6.62 -6.07
N ASP A 171 -37.94 -6.65 -5.42
CA ASP A 171 -36.70 -6.06 -5.90
C ASP A 171 -35.90 -7.16 -6.63
N LEU A 172 -35.79 -7.04 -7.96
CA LEU A 172 -35.16 -8.03 -8.83
C LEU A 172 -33.63 -8.00 -8.72
N GLU A 173 -33.05 -6.85 -8.39
CA GLU A 173 -31.61 -6.68 -8.20
C GLU A 173 -31.16 -7.38 -6.91
N ALA A 174 -31.88 -7.16 -5.80
CA ALA A 174 -31.55 -7.75 -4.50
C ALA A 174 -32.17 -9.13 -4.27
N GLY A 175 -33.14 -9.55 -5.10
CA GLY A 175 -33.88 -10.80 -4.93
C GLY A 175 -34.69 -10.81 -3.63
N ARG A 176 -35.36 -9.71 -3.31
CA ARG A 176 -36.11 -9.54 -2.05
C ARG A 176 -37.60 -9.38 -2.32
N ILE A 177 -38.40 -10.18 -1.64
CA ILE A 177 -39.87 -10.12 -1.70
C ILE A 177 -40.37 -9.42 -0.45
N TYR A 178 -41.23 -8.41 -0.63
CA TYR A 178 -42.02 -7.81 0.44
C TYR A 178 -43.47 -8.26 0.30
N ILE A 179 -44.02 -8.86 1.35
CA ILE A 179 -45.44 -9.22 1.37
C ILE A 179 -46.24 -8.05 1.94
N GLU A 180 -47.22 -7.55 1.19
CA GLU A 180 -48.03 -6.40 1.60
C GLU A 180 -48.84 -6.71 2.86
N PRO A 181 -48.89 -5.79 3.84
CA PRO A 181 -49.58 -6.01 5.11
C PRO A 181 -51.11 -6.06 4.96
N ASP A 182 -51.68 -5.48 3.90
CA ASP A 182 -53.10 -5.43 3.60
C ASP A 182 -53.55 -6.42 2.50
N SER A 183 -52.64 -7.28 2.03
CA SER A 183 -52.94 -8.33 1.05
C SER A 183 -54.05 -9.27 1.54
N THR A 184 -55.18 -9.30 0.83
CA THR A 184 -56.28 -10.20 1.14
C THR A 184 -55.98 -11.63 0.70
N ASP A 185 -55.18 -11.81 -0.36
CA ASP A 185 -54.84 -13.11 -0.90
C ASP A 185 -53.88 -13.91 -0.02
N LEU A 186 -53.03 -13.22 0.75
CA LEU A 186 -51.99 -13.81 1.59
C LEU A 186 -52.33 -13.69 3.09
N SER A 187 -53.60 -13.46 3.39
CA SER A 187 -54.13 -13.46 4.75
C SER A 187 -54.36 -14.88 5.26
N GLY A 188 -54.11 -15.11 6.55
CA GLY A 188 -54.30 -16.40 7.21
C GLY A 188 -53.05 -17.29 7.20
N ASN A 189 -53.24 -18.59 7.38
CA ASN A 189 -52.16 -19.56 7.47
C ASN A 189 -51.80 -20.12 6.07
N VAL A 190 -51.07 -19.31 5.31
CA VAL A 190 -50.71 -19.56 3.91
C VAL A 190 -49.21 -19.82 3.81
N GLN A 191 -48.80 -20.70 2.91
CA GLN A 191 -47.41 -20.85 2.49
C GLN A 191 -47.27 -20.52 1.00
N ILE A 192 -46.04 -20.27 0.57
CA ILE A 192 -45.74 -19.83 -0.79
C ILE A 192 -44.67 -20.70 -1.41
N ALA A 193 -44.86 -21.03 -2.68
CA ALA A 193 -43.80 -21.50 -3.55
C ALA A 193 -43.48 -20.42 -4.59
N VAL A 194 -42.20 -20.20 -4.82
CA VAL A 194 -41.70 -19.26 -5.83
C VAL A 194 -40.88 -20.01 -6.88
N GLN A 195 -40.85 -19.45 -8.08
CA GLN A 195 -39.91 -19.85 -9.13
C GLN A 195 -39.28 -18.61 -9.73
N TYR A 196 -37.99 -18.71 -10.05
CA TYR A 196 -37.24 -17.61 -10.62
C TYR A 196 -36.00 -18.09 -11.38
N ASP A 197 -35.53 -17.27 -12.30
CA ASP A 197 -34.26 -17.45 -12.98
C ASP A 197 -33.18 -16.61 -12.29
N VAL A 198 -31.96 -17.12 -12.24
CA VAL A 198 -30.80 -16.47 -11.63
C VAL A 198 -29.76 -16.21 -12.70
N ASP A 199 -29.32 -14.96 -12.81
CA ASP A 199 -28.27 -14.57 -13.75
C ASP A 199 -26.87 -14.98 -13.26
N ALA A 200 -25.89 -15.10 -14.15
CA ALA A 200 -24.50 -15.29 -13.76
C ALA A 200 -23.82 -13.95 -13.46
N GLN A 201 -23.19 -13.84 -12.29
CA GLN A 201 -22.35 -12.68 -11.96
C GLN A 201 -21.23 -13.04 -10.97
N LYS A 202 -20.17 -12.23 -10.99
CA LYS A 202 -19.08 -12.30 -10.01
C LYS A 202 -19.47 -11.52 -8.77
N ARG A 203 -19.16 -12.08 -7.61
CA ARG A 203 -19.45 -11.47 -6.31
C ARG A 203 -18.29 -11.64 -5.35
N THR A 204 -18.10 -10.65 -4.50
CA THR A 204 -17.08 -10.67 -3.45
C THR A 204 -17.80 -10.73 -2.11
N LEU A 205 -17.46 -11.74 -1.31
CA LEU A 205 -17.93 -11.86 0.07
C LEU A 205 -16.71 -11.79 0.99
N VAL A 206 -16.90 -11.16 2.14
CA VAL A 206 -15.97 -11.24 3.25
C VAL A 206 -16.55 -12.25 4.23
N ILE A 207 -15.93 -13.43 4.30
CA ILE A 207 -16.36 -14.48 5.22
C ILE A 207 -15.59 -14.27 6.51
N GLY A 208 -16.27 -13.73 7.52
CA GLY A 208 -15.74 -13.63 8.87
C GLY A 208 -15.47 -15.02 9.43
N LYS A 209 -14.20 -15.30 9.71
CA LYS A 209 -13.78 -16.51 10.42
C LYS A 209 -13.40 -16.09 11.85
N SER A 210 -12.90 -17.02 12.63
CA SER A 210 -12.42 -16.75 14.00
C SER A 210 -10.97 -17.21 14.15
N ASN A 211 -10.10 -16.79 13.21
CA ASN A 211 -8.66 -17.06 13.27
C ASN A 211 -7.87 -15.78 13.55
N MET A 212 -6.83 -15.89 14.38
CA MET A 212 -5.92 -14.78 14.65
C MET A 212 -5.08 -14.51 13.39
N VAL A 213 -5.02 -13.25 12.96
CA VAL A 213 -4.24 -12.85 11.79
C VAL A 213 -2.84 -12.43 12.22
N TYR A 214 -1.83 -13.17 11.77
CA TYR A 214 -0.43 -12.80 11.96
C TYR A 214 0.14 -12.16 10.71
N GLY A 215 1.07 -11.22 10.88
CA GLY A 215 1.76 -10.59 9.76
C GLY A 215 2.87 -9.66 10.20
N ALA A 216 3.54 -9.02 9.24
CA ALA A 216 4.48 -7.93 9.52
C ALA A 216 3.77 -6.57 9.36
N LEU A 217 4.11 -5.61 10.22
CA LEU A 217 3.55 -4.25 10.19
C LEU A 217 4.67 -3.25 9.94
N ARG A 218 4.45 -2.31 9.01
CA ARG A 218 5.41 -1.26 8.68
C ARG A 218 4.73 0.10 8.65
N MET A 219 5.36 1.10 9.24
CA MET A 219 5.01 2.50 9.05
C MET A 219 6.17 3.21 8.37
N ILE A 220 5.90 3.77 7.19
CA ILE A 220 6.85 4.66 6.49
C ILE A 220 6.41 6.09 6.77
N SER A 221 7.26 6.85 7.46
CA SER A 221 6.96 8.24 7.80
C SER A 221 7.50 9.17 6.71
N ASP A 222 6.67 10.12 6.28
CA ASP A 222 7.07 11.27 5.49
C ASP A 222 6.59 12.53 6.21
N ASN A 223 7.35 12.92 7.24
CA ASN A 223 6.95 13.99 8.12
C ASN A 223 7.16 15.35 7.43
N PRO A 224 6.17 16.25 7.43
CA PRO A 224 6.33 17.59 6.86
C PRO A 224 7.33 18.45 7.65
N VAL A 225 7.55 18.11 8.93
CA VAL A 225 8.50 18.75 9.84
C VAL A 225 9.11 17.67 10.74
N GLY A 226 10.43 17.72 10.91
CA GLY A 226 11.20 16.80 11.76
C GLY A 226 11.91 15.70 10.97
N LEU A 227 12.84 15.01 11.63
CA LEU A 227 13.59 13.92 11.00
C LEU A 227 12.70 12.68 10.80
N ASN A 228 12.66 12.17 9.57
CA ASN A 228 11.89 10.97 9.21
C ASN A 228 12.48 9.71 9.87
N LYS A 229 11.60 8.84 10.35
CA LYS A 229 11.97 7.55 10.94
C LYS A 229 10.89 6.53 10.65
N ASN A 230 11.31 5.39 10.12
CA ASN A 230 10.42 4.32 9.72
C ASN A 230 10.39 3.25 10.79
N TYR A 231 9.22 2.64 11.00
CA TYR A 231 9.03 1.59 11.98
C TYR A 231 8.71 0.28 11.26
N TYR A 232 9.35 -0.80 11.70
CA TYR A 232 9.10 -2.14 11.19
C TYR A 232 8.96 -3.14 12.34
N PHE A 233 7.81 -3.79 12.40
CA PHE A 233 7.50 -4.87 13.31
C PHE A 233 7.49 -6.19 12.52
N PRO A 234 8.49 -7.07 12.71
CA PRO A 234 8.62 -8.29 11.90
C PRO A 234 7.44 -9.26 12.04
N LYS A 235 6.81 -9.29 13.20
CA LYS A 235 5.64 -10.13 13.48
C LYS A 235 4.73 -9.42 14.47
N VAL A 236 3.45 -9.28 14.11
CA VAL A 236 2.39 -8.80 14.98
C VAL A 236 1.18 -9.72 14.86
N SER A 237 0.38 -9.81 15.93
CA SER A 237 -0.99 -10.31 15.85
C SER A 237 -1.92 -9.11 15.73
N LEU A 238 -2.67 -9.02 14.63
CA LEU A 238 -3.66 -7.98 14.41
C LEU A 238 -5.03 -8.45 14.91
N ALA A 239 -5.74 -7.59 15.63
CA ALA A 239 -7.08 -7.85 16.11
C ALA A 239 -7.97 -6.59 15.94
N PRO A 240 -9.28 -6.75 15.76
CA PRO A 240 -10.21 -5.63 15.86
C PRO A 240 -10.19 -5.08 17.29
N ASP A 241 -10.31 -3.76 17.41
CA ASP A 241 -10.43 -3.08 18.69
C ASP A 241 -11.62 -2.13 18.67
N GLY A 242 -12.26 -1.93 19.82
CA GLY A 242 -13.46 -1.10 19.95
C GLY A 242 -14.66 -1.58 19.12
N ASP A 243 -15.52 -0.64 18.74
CA ASP A 243 -16.73 -0.85 17.95
C ASP A 243 -16.60 -0.27 16.52
N TYR A 244 -17.29 -0.90 15.58
CA TYR A 244 -17.41 -0.42 14.20
C TYR A 244 -18.82 0.08 13.94
N ALA A 245 -19.02 1.39 14.11
CA ALA A 245 -20.32 2.04 13.96
C ALA A 245 -20.73 2.15 12.49
N LEU A 246 -21.67 1.31 12.07
CA LEU A 246 -22.15 1.29 10.68
C LEU A 246 -23.01 2.50 10.28
N LYS A 247 -23.62 3.20 11.24
CA LYS A 247 -24.47 4.37 10.99
C LYS A 247 -24.21 5.43 12.03
N GLY A 248 -24.03 6.67 11.59
CA GLY A 248 -23.72 7.84 12.42
C GLY A 248 -23.62 9.09 11.55
N ASP A 249 -23.23 10.20 12.15
CA ASP A 249 -22.99 11.48 11.46
C ASP A 249 -21.52 11.61 10.99
N ASP A 250 -20.59 11.00 11.74
CA ASP A 250 -19.18 10.94 11.39
C ASP A 250 -18.88 9.85 10.34
N TRP A 251 -17.73 9.98 9.67
CA TRP A 251 -17.26 8.99 8.72
C TRP A 251 -16.89 7.69 9.43
N GLN A 252 -17.12 6.56 8.75
CA GLN A 252 -16.87 5.24 9.31
C GLN A 252 -15.37 4.98 9.43
N VAL A 253 -14.92 4.64 10.64
CA VAL A 253 -13.53 4.25 10.90
C VAL A 253 -13.47 2.86 11.49
N MET A 254 -12.46 2.08 11.11
CA MET A 254 -12.16 0.78 11.70
C MET A 254 -10.95 0.90 12.62
N SER A 255 -11.15 0.58 13.90
CA SER A 255 -10.07 0.53 14.89
C SER A 255 -9.47 -0.88 14.97
N PHE A 256 -8.15 -0.92 15.02
CA PHE A 256 -7.34 -2.13 15.13
C PHE A 256 -6.37 -2.00 16.30
N THR A 257 -6.11 -3.13 16.95
CA THR A 257 -5.02 -3.29 17.90
C THR A 257 -4.02 -4.32 17.38
N PHE A 258 -2.75 -4.12 17.71
CA PHE A 258 -1.71 -5.09 17.41
C PHE A 258 -0.82 -5.36 18.63
N LYS A 259 -0.32 -6.58 18.72
CA LYS A 259 0.71 -6.98 19.69
C LYS A 259 1.93 -7.49 18.94
N ALA A 260 3.09 -6.89 19.19
CA ALA A 260 4.34 -7.25 18.53
C ALA A 260 4.96 -8.50 19.17
N MET A 261 5.19 -9.51 18.34
CA MET A 261 5.76 -10.79 18.74
C MET A 261 7.17 -10.95 18.17
N GLN A 262 7.94 -11.84 18.79
CA GLN A 262 9.24 -12.21 18.27
C GLN A 262 9.08 -13.25 17.14
N LEU A 263 9.74 -13.02 16.00
CA LEU A 263 9.65 -13.93 14.85
C LEU A 263 10.54 -15.17 15.02
N ASN A 264 11.78 -14.99 15.49
CA ASN A 264 12.73 -16.05 15.83
C ASN A 264 13.74 -15.57 16.88
N ASN A 265 14.68 -16.42 17.29
CA ASN A 265 15.70 -16.10 18.31
C ASN A 265 16.73 -15.00 17.94
N ILE A 266 16.69 -14.48 16.71
CA ILE A 266 17.63 -13.44 16.21
C ILE A 266 16.90 -12.11 16.01
N THR A 267 15.78 -12.16 15.28
CA THR A 267 14.99 -10.97 14.91
C THR A 267 14.21 -10.48 16.12
N GLN A 268 14.44 -9.22 16.48
CA GLN A 268 13.76 -8.59 17.60
C GLN A 268 12.39 -8.05 17.20
N ARG A 269 11.65 -7.54 18.18
CA ARG A 269 10.22 -7.19 18.06
C ARG A 269 9.97 -5.90 17.28
N VAL A 270 10.91 -4.95 17.29
CA VAL A 270 10.80 -3.64 16.64
C VAL A 270 12.13 -3.21 16.03
N TYR A 271 12.07 -2.67 14.82
CA TYR A 271 13.19 -2.02 14.15
C TYR A 271 12.79 -0.60 13.77
N ILE A 272 13.63 0.37 14.13
CA ILE A 272 13.43 1.79 13.84
C ILE A 272 14.58 2.20 12.93
N ASP A 273 14.25 2.59 11.71
CA ASP A 273 15.23 3.05 10.71
C ASP A 273 15.19 4.57 10.65
N ILE A 274 16.34 5.20 10.91
CA ILE A 274 16.46 6.66 10.93
C ILE A 274 16.85 7.10 9.53
N VAL A 275 15.92 7.78 8.85
CA VAL A 275 16.19 8.35 7.53
C VAL A 275 16.90 9.67 7.77
N GLU A 276 18.23 9.63 7.76
CA GLU A 276 19.01 10.86 7.70
C GLU A 276 18.69 11.58 6.40
N ALA A 277 18.35 12.87 6.48
CA ALA A 277 18.25 13.71 5.30
C ALA A 277 19.60 13.65 4.59
N ALA A 278 19.62 13.23 3.32
CA ALA A 278 20.83 13.28 2.51
C ALA A 278 21.42 14.68 2.68
N ALA A 279 22.66 14.76 3.19
CA ALA A 279 23.30 16.04 3.46
C ALA A 279 23.15 16.90 2.19
N ALA A 280 22.53 18.08 2.34
CA ALA A 280 22.46 19.04 1.26
C ALA A 280 23.90 19.34 0.84
N VAL A 281 24.34 18.76 -0.28
CA VAL A 281 25.67 19.04 -0.81
C VAL A 281 25.64 20.50 -1.21
N ASP A 282 26.42 21.33 -0.52
CA ASP A 282 26.52 22.76 -0.79
C ASP A 282 26.75 22.94 -2.30
N PRO A 283 25.83 23.59 -3.03
CA PRO A 283 25.92 23.68 -4.48
C PRO A 283 27.21 24.40 -4.93
N THR A 284 27.82 25.22 -4.07
CA THR A 284 29.12 25.87 -4.35
C THR A 284 30.31 24.91 -4.35
N THR A 285 30.17 23.73 -3.74
CA THR A 285 31.20 22.68 -3.68
C THR A 285 31.11 21.69 -4.83
N GLN A 286 29.99 21.66 -5.55
CA GLN A 286 29.84 20.81 -6.73
C GLN A 286 30.67 21.37 -7.91
N ARG A 287 31.03 20.49 -8.84
CA ARG A 287 31.72 20.86 -10.09
C ARG A 287 31.09 20.16 -11.27
N THR A 288 30.74 20.95 -12.27
CA THR A 288 30.41 20.53 -13.63
C THR A 288 31.54 20.95 -14.54
N ILE A 289 31.92 20.08 -15.48
CA ILE A 289 33.00 20.31 -16.42
C ILE A 289 32.47 20.03 -17.83
N GLU A 290 32.71 20.96 -18.73
CA GLU A 290 32.41 20.84 -20.15
C GLU A 290 33.66 21.17 -20.95
N ILE A 291 33.89 20.50 -22.08
CA ILE A 291 35.00 20.80 -22.98
C ILE A 291 34.50 20.93 -24.42
N THR A 292 34.83 22.07 -25.04
CA THR A 292 34.39 22.43 -26.39
C THR A 292 35.61 22.69 -27.28
N PRO A 293 35.83 21.90 -28.35
CA PRO A 293 36.85 22.21 -29.33
C PRO A 293 36.39 23.37 -30.24
N ALA A 294 37.32 24.26 -30.61
CA ALA A 294 37.06 25.39 -31.50
C ALA A 294 36.75 24.94 -32.95
N SER A 295 37.15 23.72 -33.31
CA SER A 295 36.86 23.07 -34.59
C SER A 295 36.84 21.55 -34.42
N THR A 296 36.08 20.84 -35.25
CA THR A 296 36.10 19.37 -35.32
C THR A 296 37.05 18.84 -36.40
N THR A 297 37.71 19.73 -37.15
CA THR A 297 38.69 19.39 -38.19
C THR A 297 39.93 20.26 -38.11
N ALA A 298 41.08 19.71 -38.47
CA ALA A 298 42.34 20.43 -38.58
C ALA A 298 43.31 19.77 -39.57
N THR A 299 44.33 20.51 -40.00
CA THR A 299 45.43 19.98 -40.82
C THR A 299 46.54 19.47 -39.92
N THR A 300 47.11 18.30 -40.24
CA THR A 300 48.25 17.72 -39.53
C THR A 300 49.45 18.65 -39.54
N GLY A 301 50.12 18.86 -38.40
CA GLY A 301 51.28 19.75 -38.29
C GLY A 301 50.96 21.25 -38.39
N GLY A 302 49.68 21.63 -38.48
CA GLY A 302 49.22 23.02 -38.45
C GLY A 302 49.16 23.61 -37.04
N ALA A 303 48.40 24.70 -36.88
CA ALA A 303 48.24 25.41 -35.60
C ALA A 303 47.52 24.59 -34.50
N GLY A 304 46.94 23.43 -34.83
CA GLY A 304 46.16 22.61 -33.92
C GLY A 304 44.74 23.14 -33.67
N VAL A 305 44.00 22.48 -32.78
CA VAL A 305 42.64 22.88 -32.36
C VAL A 305 42.66 23.31 -30.90
N VAL A 306 42.20 24.52 -30.62
CA VAL A 306 42.02 25.00 -29.25
C VAL A 306 40.80 24.32 -28.64
N CYS A 307 40.96 23.66 -27.50
CA CYS A 307 39.89 23.11 -26.68
C CYS A 307 39.70 23.99 -25.45
N THR A 308 38.48 24.50 -25.27
CA THR A 308 38.10 25.33 -24.13
C THR A 308 37.31 24.49 -23.13
N VAL A 309 37.80 24.40 -21.91
CA VAL A 309 37.09 23.80 -20.77
C VAL A 309 36.36 24.90 -20.03
N THR A 310 35.12 24.64 -19.64
CA THR A 310 34.34 25.49 -18.74
C THR A 310 33.99 24.70 -17.49
N VAL A 311 34.28 25.27 -16.32
CA VAL A 311 33.98 24.71 -15.00
C VAL A 311 32.96 25.59 -14.29
N ARG A 312 31.84 24.99 -13.88
CA ARG A 312 30.79 25.67 -13.12
C ARG A 312 30.45 24.90 -11.84
N ASP A 313 29.97 25.60 -10.84
CA ASP A 313 29.44 24.98 -9.62
C ASP A 313 28.01 24.46 -9.83
N GLY A 314 27.41 23.89 -8.77
CA GLY A 314 26.03 23.40 -8.77
C GLY A 314 24.96 24.50 -8.89
N THR A 315 25.34 25.78 -8.78
CA THR A 315 24.45 26.93 -9.06
C THR A 315 24.56 27.42 -10.50
N GLY A 316 25.51 26.88 -11.28
CA GLY A 316 25.83 27.34 -12.63
C GLY A 316 26.83 28.50 -12.68
N THR A 317 27.38 28.92 -11.55
CA THR A 317 28.36 30.02 -11.45
C THR A 317 29.74 29.52 -11.89
N ALA A 318 30.51 30.36 -12.59
CA ALA A 318 31.84 30.02 -13.06
C ALA A 318 32.86 29.89 -11.90
N VAL A 319 33.67 28.85 -11.91
CA VAL A 319 34.65 28.58 -10.83
C VAL A 319 36.06 28.95 -11.26
N GLN A 320 36.64 29.96 -10.60
CA GLN A 320 38.03 30.37 -10.80
C GLN A 320 39.00 29.56 -9.92
N GLY A 321 40.20 29.26 -10.43
CA GLY A 321 41.30 28.70 -9.65
C GLY A 321 41.37 27.17 -9.63
N ASP A 322 40.47 26.46 -10.33
CA ASP A 322 40.48 25.00 -10.40
C ASP A 322 41.55 24.52 -11.39
N ALA A 323 42.34 23.52 -10.97
CA ALA A 323 43.35 22.89 -11.81
C ALA A 323 42.72 21.84 -12.74
N VAL A 324 42.94 22.01 -14.04
CA VAL A 324 42.50 21.12 -15.11
C VAL A 324 43.71 20.42 -15.72
N THR A 325 43.69 19.09 -15.73
CA THR A 325 44.70 18.26 -16.43
C THR A 325 44.14 17.79 -17.76
N PHE A 326 44.91 17.95 -18.83
CA PHE A 326 44.53 17.55 -20.18
C PHE A 326 45.29 16.31 -20.63
N THR A 327 44.57 15.34 -21.15
CA THR A 327 45.11 14.13 -21.78
C THR A 327 44.49 13.92 -23.14
N THR A 328 45.19 13.20 -24.01
CA THR A 328 44.71 12.88 -25.36
C THR A 328 45.14 11.47 -25.74
N VAL A 329 44.56 10.95 -26.83
CA VAL A 329 44.92 9.66 -27.41
C VAL A 329 46.37 9.62 -27.91
N ALA A 330 46.94 8.40 -28.00
CA ALA A 330 48.28 8.18 -28.54
C ALA A 330 48.43 8.74 -29.97
N GLY A 331 49.56 9.39 -30.24
CA GLY A 331 49.86 10.05 -31.52
C GLY A 331 49.33 11.48 -31.66
N ALA A 332 48.62 12.00 -30.65
CA ALA A 332 48.27 13.41 -30.51
C ALA A 332 49.01 14.04 -29.32
N THR A 333 49.20 15.35 -29.35
CA THR A 333 49.80 16.14 -28.27
C THR A 333 48.87 17.25 -27.84
N VAL A 334 48.84 17.57 -26.54
CA VAL A 334 48.11 18.72 -25.97
C VAL A 334 49.11 19.69 -25.36
N THR A 335 48.94 20.99 -25.59
CA THR A 335 49.83 22.02 -25.07
C THR A 335 49.03 23.27 -24.68
N PRO A 336 49.07 23.70 -23.40
CA PRO A 336 49.70 23.04 -22.24
C PRO A 336 48.96 21.75 -21.82
N ASN A 337 49.64 20.85 -21.10
CA ASN A 337 49.04 19.62 -20.56
C ASN A 337 48.25 19.84 -19.26
N SER A 338 48.30 21.03 -18.69
CA SER A 338 47.49 21.46 -17.55
C SER A 338 47.27 22.97 -17.60
N ALA A 339 46.16 23.44 -17.05
CA ALA A 339 45.88 24.87 -16.89
C ALA A 339 44.95 25.10 -15.69
N THR A 340 44.91 26.33 -15.20
CA THR A 340 44.01 26.75 -14.11
C THR A 340 42.88 27.59 -14.67
N THR A 341 41.65 27.42 -14.17
CA THR A 341 40.50 28.20 -14.65
C THR A 341 40.61 29.69 -14.30
N GLY A 342 40.34 30.55 -15.28
CA GLY A 342 40.29 32.00 -15.10
C GLY A 342 39.01 32.49 -14.41
N SER A 343 38.81 33.81 -14.33
CA SER A 343 37.63 34.43 -13.71
C SER A 343 36.29 34.08 -14.38
N THR A 344 36.33 33.62 -15.64
CA THR A 344 35.19 33.10 -16.39
C THR A 344 34.99 31.59 -16.23
N GLY A 345 35.76 30.93 -15.35
CA GLY A 345 35.70 29.48 -15.14
C GLY A 345 36.30 28.68 -16.30
N THR A 346 37.07 29.33 -17.17
CA THR A 346 37.59 28.71 -18.40
C THR A 346 39.07 28.39 -18.33
N ALA A 347 39.47 27.26 -18.92
CA ALA A 347 40.85 26.86 -19.14
C ALA A 347 41.02 26.32 -20.57
N THR A 348 42.15 26.57 -21.22
CA THR A 348 42.34 26.19 -22.64
C THR A 348 43.59 25.34 -22.85
N THR A 349 43.51 24.40 -23.78
CA THR A 349 44.66 23.67 -24.32
C THR A 349 44.55 23.57 -25.84
N THR A 350 45.67 23.38 -26.54
CA THR A 350 45.68 23.13 -27.98
C THR A 350 46.06 21.68 -28.25
N VAL A 351 45.20 20.94 -28.95
CA VAL A 351 45.49 19.59 -29.42
C VAL A 351 46.03 19.60 -30.84
N ASN A 352 47.08 18.81 -31.10
CA ASN A 352 47.69 18.67 -32.42
C ASN A 352 48.07 17.22 -32.73
N ARG A 353 48.26 16.91 -34.02
CA ARG A 353 48.74 15.62 -34.51
C ARG A 353 49.76 15.82 -35.64
N ALA A 354 50.85 15.06 -35.59
CA ALA A 354 51.89 15.06 -36.63
C ALA A 354 51.50 14.21 -37.86
N ALA A 355 50.59 13.24 -37.69
CA ALA A 355 50.10 12.36 -38.74
C ALA A 355 48.57 12.34 -38.78
N ALA A 356 48.01 12.08 -39.97
CA ALA A 356 46.56 12.05 -40.17
C ALA A 356 45.89 11.02 -39.25
N GLY A 357 44.67 11.33 -38.80
CA GLY A 357 43.93 10.51 -37.85
C GLY A 357 43.06 11.35 -36.93
N THR A 358 42.48 10.72 -35.91
CA THR A 358 41.49 11.35 -35.03
C THR A 358 42.05 11.62 -33.63
N ALA A 359 41.67 12.71 -32.99
CA ALA A 359 42.01 13.01 -31.60
C ALA A 359 40.77 13.26 -30.75
N THR A 360 40.86 12.95 -29.46
CA THR A 360 39.93 13.38 -28.43
C THR A 360 40.75 13.91 -27.26
N VAL A 361 40.24 14.95 -26.61
CA VAL A 361 40.89 15.57 -25.44
C VAL A 361 40.02 15.32 -24.23
N THR A 362 40.59 14.73 -23.18
CA THR A 362 39.94 14.56 -21.88
C THR A 362 40.54 15.56 -20.90
N ALA A 363 39.69 16.41 -20.34
CA ALA A 363 40.02 17.31 -19.25
C ALA A 363 39.53 16.73 -17.93
N THR A 364 40.39 16.70 -16.92
CA THR A 364 40.10 16.13 -15.59
C THR A 364 40.45 17.13 -14.49
N LEU A 365 39.53 17.30 -13.54
CA LEU A 365 39.72 18.11 -12.33
C LEU A 365 40.35 17.29 -11.21
N ALA A 366 40.94 17.97 -10.21
CA ALA A 366 41.53 17.32 -9.03
C ALA A 366 40.53 16.46 -8.23
N ASN A 367 39.23 16.77 -8.30
CA ASN A 367 38.16 16.00 -7.65
C ASN A 367 37.68 14.79 -8.47
N GLY A 368 38.35 14.46 -9.58
CA GLY A 368 38.07 13.29 -10.42
C GLY A 368 36.95 13.48 -11.45
N LYS A 369 36.27 14.64 -11.50
CA LYS A 369 35.33 14.97 -12.57
C LYS A 369 36.09 15.17 -13.88
N ALA A 370 35.57 14.61 -14.98
CA ALA A 370 36.21 14.72 -16.29
C ALA A 370 35.17 14.94 -17.40
N ALA A 371 35.60 15.58 -18.48
CA ALA A 371 34.87 15.70 -19.74
C ALA A 371 35.80 15.43 -20.91
N THR A 372 35.27 14.80 -21.95
CA THR A 372 36.00 14.46 -23.17
C THR A 372 35.35 15.14 -24.37
N THR A 373 36.15 15.71 -25.25
CA THR A 373 35.64 16.31 -26.50
C THR A 373 35.02 15.26 -27.41
N GLY A 374 34.19 15.71 -28.34
CA GLY A 374 33.93 14.94 -29.56
C GLY A 374 35.21 14.71 -30.37
N THR A 375 35.11 13.84 -31.38
CA THR A 375 36.22 13.48 -32.26
C THR A 375 36.67 14.67 -33.11
N ILE A 376 37.96 14.95 -33.10
CA ILE A 376 38.62 15.95 -33.96
C ILE A 376 39.40 15.22 -35.04
N THR A 377 39.11 15.49 -36.31
CA THR A 377 39.76 14.82 -37.45
C THR A 377 40.91 15.65 -37.98
N PHE A 378 42.11 15.08 -37.98
CA PHE A 378 43.31 15.67 -38.58
C PHE A 378 43.57 15.04 -39.95
N SER A 379 43.52 15.86 -40.99
CA SER A 379 43.80 15.44 -42.38
C SER A 379 45.17 15.94 -42.83
N ALA A 380 45.82 15.18 -43.71
CA ALA A 380 47.02 15.66 -44.39
C ALA A 380 46.70 16.94 -45.20
N PRO A 381 47.67 17.86 -45.37
CA PRO A 381 47.50 19.07 -46.16
C PRO A 381 47.13 18.80 -47.61
#